data_AF-A0A702D7F2-F1
#
_entry.id   AF-A0A702D7F2-F1
#
_cell.length_a   1.000
_cell.length_b   1.000
_cell.length_c   1.000
_cell.angle_alpha   90.00
_cell.angle_beta   90.00
_cell.angle_gamma   90.00
#
_symmetry.space_group_name_H-M   'P 1'
#
loop_
_entity.id
_entity.type
_entity.pdbx_description
1 polymer ?
#
loop_
_entity_poly.entity_id
_entity_poly.type
_entity_poly.pdbx_seq_one_letter_code
_entity_poly.pdbx_strand_id
1 'polypeptide(L)'
;MQLAHNFRRPDWRRMLSEMSASELGEWAEHFSKHSFSDTLLDAEFSTLKSLMVALVSGEKAAAEDFSLMPDPEPAFEKNDDDMMFAGEGIFGGIRYGPGG
;
A
#
# COMPACT_ATOMS: atom_id res chain seq x y z
N MET A 1 9.78 -13.08 -10.75
CA MET A 1 9.79 -11.62 -11.04
C MET A 1 9.68 -10.83 -9.74
N GLN A 2 10.26 -9.63 -9.63
CA GLN A 2 10.31 -8.88 -8.35
C GLN A 2 9.01 -8.10 -8.01
N LEU A 3 8.06 -8.03 -8.95
CA LEU A 3 7.30 -6.80 -9.18
C LEU A 3 5.97 -7.13 -9.88
N ALA A 4 4.87 -7.22 -9.11
CA ALA A 4 3.50 -7.34 -9.64
C ALA A 4 2.43 -6.90 -8.62
N HIS A 5 2.69 -7.07 -7.31
CA HIS A 5 2.22 -6.10 -6.32
C HIS A 5 3.33 -5.45 -5.50
N ASN A 6 2.96 -4.79 -4.39
CA ASN A 6 3.38 -3.41 -4.01
C ASN A 6 3.06 -2.31 -5.07
N PHE A 7 2.66 -2.73 -6.27
CA PHE A 7 2.44 -1.97 -7.51
C PHE A 7 1.46 -0.80 -7.52
N ARG A 8 0.63 -0.60 -6.48
CA ARG A 8 -0.45 0.41 -6.47
C ARG A 8 -1.30 0.40 -7.77
N ARG A 9 -1.51 -0.78 -8.38
CA ARG A 9 -2.07 -0.93 -9.74
C ARG A 9 -3.58 -1.20 -9.75
N PRO A 10 -4.36 -0.50 -10.61
CA PRO A 10 -5.81 -0.66 -10.68
C PRO A 10 -6.26 -1.97 -11.36
N ASP A 11 -5.41 -2.60 -12.17
CA ASP A 11 -5.75 -3.74 -13.04
C ASP A 11 -5.37 -5.13 -12.46
N TRP A 12 -5.20 -5.21 -11.13
CA TRP A 12 -4.80 -6.43 -10.41
C TRP A 12 -5.60 -7.69 -10.77
N ARG A 13 -6.90 -7.56 -11.08
CA ARG A 13 -7.76 -8.68 -11.50
C ARG A 13 -7.30 -9.32 -12.81
N ARG A 14 -6.90 -8.50 -13.79
CA ARG A 14 -6.41 -8.97 -15.09
C ARG A 14 -5.06 -9.66 -14.95
N MET A 15 -4.17 -9.03 -14.18
CA MET A 15 -2.87 -9.60 -13.81
C MET A 15 -2.99 -10.98 -13.15
N LEU A 16 -3.93 -11.16 -12.20
CA LEU A 16 -4.19 -12.48 -11.60
C LEU A 16 -4.74 -13.49 -12.62
N SER A 17 -5.58 -13.08 -13.58
CA SER A 17 -6.11 -13.98 -14.62
C SER A 17 -5.10 -14.39 -15.68
N GLU A 18 -4.01 -13.63 -15.84
CA GLU A 18 -2.91 -13.90 -16.78
C GLU A 18 -1.72 -14.63 -16.10
N MET A 19 -1.78 -14.86 -14.78
CA MET A 19 -0.69 -15.45 -13.98
C MET A 19 -0.55 -16.97 -14.18
N SER A 20 0.68 -17.43 -14.40
CA SER A 20 1.01 -18.86 -14.48
C SER A 20 1.15 -19.51 -13.10
N ALA A 21 1.01 -20.84 -13.04
CA ALA A 21 1.19 -21.61 -11.81
C ALA A 21 2.62 -21.51 -11.24
N SER A 22 3.63 -21.33 -12.09
CA SER A 22 5.02 -21.05 -11.69
C SER A 22 5.16 -19.69 -11.01
N GLU A 23 4.55 -18.64 -11.56
CA GLU A 23 4.57 -17.31 -10.94
C GLU A 23 3.83 -17.30 -9.60
N LEU A 24 2.69 -18.01 -9.51
CA LEU A 24 1.98 -18.20 -8.23
C LEU A 24 2.86 -18.93 -7.18
N GLY A 25 3.71 -19.87 -7.61
CA GLY A 25 4.71 -20.52 -6.77
C GLY A 25 5.78 -19.55 -6.26
N GLU A 26 6.34 -18.70 -7.14
CA GLU A 26 7.28 -17.65 -6.75
C GLU A 26 6.67 -16.66 -5.74
N TRP A 27 5.38 -16.33 -5.89
CA TRP A 27 4.65 -15.47 -4.95
C TRP A 27 4.53 -16.10 -3.57
N ALA A 28 4.15 -17.38 -3.50
CA ALA A 28 4.04 -18.11 -2.24
C ALA A 28 5.39 -18.16 -1.50
N GLU A 29 6.49 -18.39 -2.23
CA GLU A 29 7.83 -18.33 -1.64
C GLU A 29 8.20 -16.91 -1.17
N HIS A 30 7.95 -15.89 -1.99
CA HIS A 30 8.32 -14.51 -1.67
C HIS A 30 7.61 -13.99 -0.41
N PHE A 31 6.29 -14.13 -0.34
CA PHE A 31 5.49 -13.68 0.80
C PHE A 31 5.67 -14.54 2.05
N SER A 32 6.15 -15.79 1.94
CA SER A 32 6.58 -16.55 3.12
C SER A 32 7.82 -15.96 3.82
N LYS A 33 8.61 -15.15 3.10
CA LYS A 33 9.85 -14.50 3.57
C LYS A 33 9.65 -13.01 3.87
N HIS A 34 8.70 -12.36 3.19
CA HIS A 34 8.42 -10.92 3.27
C HIS A 34 6.91 -10.69 3.48
N SER A 35 6.39 -11.15 4.63
CA SER A 35 4.95 -11.17 4.92
C SER A 35 4.30 -9.79 5.09
N PHE A 36 5.10 -8.77 5.39
CA PHE A 36 4.65 -7.41 5.73
C PHE A 36 5.43 -6.37 4.91
N SER A 37 4.80 -5.24 4.61
CA SER A 37 5.49 -4.09 4.04
C SER A 37 6.31 -3.36 5.09
N ASP A 38 7.33 -2.60 4.64
CA ASP A 38 8.18 -1.79 5.52
C ASP A 38 7.35 -0.85 6.41
N THR A 39 6.25 -0.29 5.89
CA THR A 39 5.30 0.55 6.66
C THR A 39 4.60 -0.20 7.79
N LEU A 40 4.27 -1.49 7.59
CA LEU A 40 3.64 -2.31 8.64
C LEU A 40 4.65 -2.77 9.69
N LEU A 41 5.88 -3.09 9.26
CA LEU A 41 7.00 -3.41 10.16
C LEU A 41 7.40 -2.19 11.01
N ASP A 42 7.41 -0.99 10.40
CA ASP A 42 7.66 0.26 11.11
C ASP A 42 6.53 0.60 12.09
N ALA A 43 5.27 0.39 11.71
CA ALA A 43 4.13 0.56 12.61
C ALA A 43 4.18 -0.40 13.82
N GLU A 44 4.62 -1.65 13.62
CA GLU A 44 4.85 -2.61 14.72
C GLU A 44 5.99 -2.12 15.63
N PHE A 45 7.15 -1.77 15.04
CA PHE A 45 8.34 -1.31 15.75
C PHE A 45 8.06 -0.06 16.59
N SER A 46 7.48 0.98 15.97
CA SER A 46 7.16 2.26 16.60
C SER A 46 6.16 2.12 17.74
N THR A 47 5.09 1.35 17.53
CA THR A 47 4.10 1.03 18.57
C THR A 47 4.75 0.28 19.74
N LEU A 48 5.58 -0.73 19.45
CA LEU A 48 6.30 -1.48 20.49
C LEU A 48 7.23 -0.57 21.30
N LYS A 49 7.94 0.37 20.66
CA LYS A 49 8.80 1.34 21.36
C LYS A 49 8.02 2.28 22.26
N SER A 50 6.91 2.86 21.78
CA SER A 50 6.01 3.70 22.59
C SER A 50 5.50 2.94 23.81
N LEU A 51 5.04 1.68 23.63
CA LEU A 51 4.58 0.83 24.73
C LEU A 51 5.70 0.48 25.72
N MET A 52 6.92 0.21 25.26
CA MET A 52 8.06 -0.04 26.14
C MET A 52 8.44 1.20 26.97
N VAL A 53 8.41 2.39 26.38
CA VAL A 53 8.64 3.65 27.11
C VAL A 53 7.55 3.84 28.17
N ALA A 54 6.27 3.72 27.78
CA ALA A 54 5.15 3.84 28.72
C ALA A 54 5.21 2.82 29.87
N LEU A 55 5.67 1.60 29.62
CA LEU A 55 5.84 0.56 30.63
C LEU A 55 6.99 0.84 31.61
N VAL A 56 8.09 1.42 31.14
CA VAL A 56 9.33 1.59 31.92
C VAL A 56 9.39 2.95 32.64
N SER A 57 8.94 4.04 32.01
CA SER A 57 8.96 5.39 32.60
C SER A 57 7.62 5.79 33.22
N GLY A 58 6.50 5.20 32.78
CA GLY A 58 5.15 5.68 33.09
C GLY A 58 4.71 6.90 32.25
N GLU A 59 5.58 7.41 31.38
CA GLU A 59 5.30 8.56 30.49
C GLU A 59 4.81 8.08 29.12
N LYS A 60 3.88 8.81 28.50
CA LYS A 60 3.41 8.51 27.15
C LYS A 60 4.28 9.21 26.12
N ALA A 61 4.87 8.43 25.22
CA ALA A 61 5.48 8.91 23.98
C ALA A 61 4.58 8.52 22.80
N ALA A 62 4.56 9.31 21.72
CA ALA A 62 3.82 8.96 20.52
C ALA A 62 4.47 7.73 19.84
N ALA A 63 3.75 6.98 19.01
CA ALA A 63 4.39 5.91 18.24
C ALA A 63 5.27 6.54 17.15
N GLU A 64 4.75 7.60 16.53
CA GLU A 64 5.34 8.42 15.49
C GLU A 64 6.75 8.92 15.87
N ASP A 65 7.01 9.22 17.14
CA ASP A 65 8.33 9.61 17.68
C ASP A 65 9.43 8.53 17.47
N PHE A 66 9.02 7.28 17.21
CA PHE A 66 9.89 6.12 16.97
C PHE A 66 9.79 5.55 15.54
N SER A 67 9.05 6.21 14.65
CA SER A 67 8.99 5.81 13.24
C SER A 67 10.35 6.02 12.56
N LEU A 68 10.74 5.06 11.73
CA LEU A 68 11.91 5.10 10.86
C LEU A 68 11.53 5.49 9.42
N MET A 69 10.23 5.61 9.12
CA MET A 69 9.73 6.05 7.83
C MET A 69 9.82 7.58 7.72
N PRO A 70 10.02 8.13 6.50
CA PRO A 70 9.90 9.56 6.30
C PRO A 70 8.46 10.02 6.59
N ASP A 71 8.33 11.24 7.12
CA ASP A 71 7.02 11.89 7.27
C ASP A 71 6.24 11.83 5.95
N PRO A 72 4.93 11.53 5.98
CA PRO A 72 4.12 11.55 4.77
C PRO A 72 4.17 12.96 4.16
N GLU A 73 4.44 13.03 2.85
CA GLU A 73 4.34 14.32 2.14
C GLU A 73 2.98 14.94 2.43
N PRO A 74 2.92 16.25 2.75
CA PRO A 74 1.67 16.91 3.08
C PRO A 74 0.70 16.71 1.91
N ALA A 75 -0.47 16.15 2.20
CA ALA A 75 -1.47 15.87 1.18
C ALA A 75 -1.86 17.18 0.50
N PHE A 76 -1.31 17.42 -0.69
CA PHE A 76 -1.69 18.53 -1.54
C PHE A 76 -3.19 18.39 -1.81
N GLU A 77 -3.97 19.43 -1.50
CA GLU A 77 -5.38 19.47 -1.85
C GLU A 77 -5.49 19.43 -3.37
N LYS A 78 -5.67 18.23 -3.93
CA LYS A 78 -5.93 18.04 -5.34
C LYS A 78 -7.21 18.79 -5.68
N ASN A 79 -7.08 19.82 -6.48
CA ASN A 79 -8.23 20.58 -6.93
C ASN A 79 -9.04 19.76 -7.96
N ASP A 80 -10.20 20.26 -8.36
CA ASP A 80 -11.04 19.59 -9.36
C ASP A 80 -10.33 19.45 -10.72
N ASP A 81 -9.40 20.35 -11.07
CA ASP A 81 -8.61 20.29 -12.31
C ASP A 81 -7.61 19.11 -12.31
N ASP A 82 -6.92 18.87 -11.19
CA ASP A 82 -6.03 17.71 -10.97
C ASP A 82 -6.82 16.40 -11.05
N MET A 83 -8.06 16.41 -10.54
CA MET A 83 -8.96 15.26 -10.58
C MET A 83 -9.49 14.99 -11.99
N MET A 84 -9.83 16.04 -12.74
CA MET A 84 -10.21 15.99 -14.15
C MET A 84 -9.06 15.43 -15.00
N PHE A 85 -7.85 15.97 -14.86
CA PHE A 85 -6.66 15.52 -15.58
C PHE A 85 -6.33 14.04 -15.30
N ALA A 86 -6.44 13.60 -14.04
CA ALA A 86 -6.27 12.18 -13.70
C ALA A 86 -7.35 11.27 -14.34
N GLY A 87 -8.55 11.80 -14.60
CA GLY A 87 -9.65 11.11 -15.27
C GLY A 87 -9.45 10.91 -16.78
N GLU A 88 -8.75 11.82 -17.46
CA GLU A 88 -8.51 11.75 -18.92
C GLU A 88 -7.70 10.51 -19.33
N GLY A 89 -6.91 9.93 -18.42
CA GLY A 89 -6.15 8.70 -18.63
C GLY A 89 -6.99 7.41 -18.70
N ILE A 90 -8.28 7.42 -18.34
CA ILE A 90 -9.14 6.22 -18.30
C ILE A 90 -9.80 5.96 -19.68
N PHE A 91 -8.99 5.86 -20.72
CA PHE A 91 -9.46 5.54 -22.07
C PHE A 91 -9.71 4.03 -22.24
N GLY A 92 -10.88 3.55 -21.84
CA GLY A 92 -11.26 2.13 -22.07
C GLY A 92 -12.34 1.50 -21.17
N GLY A 93 -12.98 2.25 -20.27
CA GLY A 93 -14.06 1.70 -19.44
C GLY A 93 -15.34 1.41 -20.23
N ILE A 94 -15.68 0.12 -20.43
CA ILE A 94 -16.98 -0.28 -21.01
C ILE A 94 -18.10 0.18 -20.08
N ARG A 95 -18.90 1.16 -20.53
CA ARG A 95 -20.10 1.61 -19.84
C ARG A 95 -21.27 0.71 -20.19
N TYR A 96 -21.62 -0.21 -19.28
CA TYR A 96 -22.89 -0.93 -19.36
C TYR A 96 -24.05 0.00 -18.98
N GLY A 97 -24.64 0.66 -19.97
CA GLY A 97 -25.99 1.24 -19.86
C GLY A 97 -27.07 0.20 -20.18
N PRO A 98 -28.32 0.38 -19.72
CA PRO A 98 -29.42 -0.47 -20.14
C PRO A 98 -29.65 -0.28 -21.65
N GLY A 99 -29.57 -1.36 -22.41
CA GLY A 99 -29.67 -1.33 -23.86
C GLY A 99 -31.07 -0.94 -24.35
N GLY A 100 -31.09 -0.13 -25.41
CA GLY A 100 -32.20 0.01 -26.36
C GLY A 100 -31.77 -0.56 -27.71
#